data_AF-A0A835N5A8-F1
#
_entry.id   AF-A0A835N5A8-F1
#
_cell.length_a   1.000
_cell.length_b   1.000
_cell.length_c   1.000
_cell.angle_alpha   90.00
_cell.angle_beta   90.00
_cell.angle_gamma   90.00
#
_symmetry.space_group_name_H-M   'P 1'
#
loop_
_entity.id
_entity.type
_entity.pdbx_description
1 polymer ?
#
loop_
_entity_poly.entity_id
_entity_poly.type
_entity_poly.pdbx_seq_one_letter_code
_entity_poly.pdbx_strand_id
1 'polypeptide(L)' 'MDPETEFLASKQETGNEWELFKENVRPLKRGRNVGLLNQALKSHSDLQLKKSLIDTRRKFIQAIDEYEGDDPLLPWIE' A
#
# COMPACT_ATOMS: atom_id res chain seq x y z
N MET A 1 0.48 28.45 -12.95
CA MET A 1 0.95 27.08 -12.64
C MET A 1 0.53 26.21 -13.79
N ASP A 2 1.21 25.10 -14.05
CA ASP A 2 0.83 24.17 -15.12
C ASP A 2 -0.45 23.41 -14.70
N PRO A 3 -1.42 23.14 -15.60
CA PRO A 3 -2.66 22.45 -15.24
C PRO A 3 -2.45 21.11 -14.52
N GLU A 4 -1.37 20.38 -14.83
CA GLU A 4 -1.04 19.13 -14.14
C GLU A 4 -0.69 19.37 -12.66
N THR A 5 0.06 20.43 -12.37
CA THR A 5 0.39 20.80 -10.98
C THR A 5 -0.81 21.28 -10.17
N GLU A 6 -1.76 21.98 -10.78
CA GLU A 6 -3.00 22.39 -10.10
C GLU A 6 -3.91 21.19 -9.79
N PHE A 7 -3.97 20.23 -10.72
CA PHE A 7 -4.70 18.98 -10.51
C PHE A 7 -4.11 18.15 -9.35
N LEU A 8 -2.78 18.01 -9.30
CA LEU A 8 -2.09 17.34 -8.19
C LEU A 8 -2.35 18.02 -6.84
N ALA A 9 -2.39 19.36 -6.82
CA ALA A 9 -2.69 20.13 -5.61
C ALA A 9 -4.14 20.01 -5.15
N SER A 10 -5.08 19.75 -6.07
CA SER A 10 -6.51 19.64 -5.79
C SER A 10 -6.89 18.45 -4.90
N LYS A 11 -6.02 17.41 -4.79
CA LYS A 11 -6.26 16.19 -4.01
C LYS A 11 -7.59 15.48 -4.34
N GLN A 12 -8.12 15.66 -5.55
CA GLN A 12 -9.37 15.02 -5.95
C GLN A 12 -9.17 13.50 -6.08
N GLU A 13 -9.83 12.71 -5.23
CA GLU A 13 -9.76 11.25 -5.26
C GLU A 13 -10.62 10.69 -6.40
N THR A 14 -10.06 10.61 -7.60
CA THR A 14 -10.75 10.11 -8.81
C THR A 14 -10.68 8.59 -8.97
N GLY A 15 -10.12 7.86 -7.99
CA GLY A 15 -9.89 6.41 -8.08
C GLY A 15 -8.73 6.00 -9.02
N ASN A 16 -8.28 6.92 -9.87
CA ASN A 16 -7.19 6.76 -10.84
C ASN A 16 -5.85 7.34 -10.34
N GLU A 17 -5.70 7.53 -9.03
CA GLU A 17 -4.46 8.05 -8.41
C GLU A 17 -3.23 7.23 -8.83
N TRP A 18 -3.40 5.93 -9.09
CA TRP A 18 -2.35 5.03 -9.55
C TRP A 18 -1.79 5.36 -10.94
N GLU A 19 -2.52 6.07 -11.81
CA GLU A 19 -2.06 6.41 -13.16
C GLU A 19 -0.83 7.33 -13.13
N LEU A 20 -0.80 8.26 -12.17
CA LEU A 20 0.33 9.17 -11.94
C LEU A 20 1.60 8.44 -11.48
N PHE A 21 1.41 7.29 -10.83
CA PHE A 21 2.49 6.48 -10.26
C PHE A 21 2.70 5.16 -11.01
N LYS A 22 2.11 4.99 -12.21
CA LYS A 22 2.11 3.72 -12.94
C LYS A 22 3.53 3.18 -13.21
N GLU A 23 4.51 4.07 -13.39
CA GLU A 23 5.92 3.70 -13.59
C GLU A 23 6.54 3.01 -12.36
N ASN A 24 5.96 3.20 -11.17
CA ASN A 24 6.35 2.52 -9.93
C ASN A 24 5.54 1.22 -9.68
N VAL A 25 4.58 0.89 -10.56
CA VAL A 25 3.69 -0.28 -10.40
C VAL A 25 4.24 -1.45 -11.19
N ARG A 26 4.95 -2.36 -10.50
CA ARG A 26 5.40 -3.62 -11.12
C ARG A 26 4.21 -4.49 -11.58
N PRO A 27 4.18 -4.94 -12.85
CA PRO A 27 3.13 -5.84 -13.34
C PRO A 27 3.22 -7.21 -12.66
N LEU A 28 2.08 -7.76 -12.26
CA LEU A 28 1.94 -9.07 -11.62
C LEU A 28 0.90 -9.90 -12.39
N LYS A 29 1.17 -11.21 -12.61
CA LYS A 29 0.27 -12.10 -13.36
C LYS A 29 -1.15 -12.20 -12.77
N ARG A 30 -1.27 -12.11 -11.44
CA ARG A 30 -2.55 -12.14 -10.70
C ARG A 30 -3.23 -10.77 -10.57
N GLY A 31 -2.68 -9.74 -11.19
CA GLY A 31 -3.13 -8.35 -10.99
C GLY A 31 -2.75 -7.80 -9.61
N ARG A 32 -3.35 -6.66 -9.26
CA ARG A 32 -3.19 -5.98 -7.96
C ARG A 32 -4.56 -5.55 -7.42
N ASN A 33 -4.66 -5.46 -6.10
CA ASN A 33 -5.80 -4.80 -5.47
C ASN A 33 -5.61 -3.28 -5.54
N VAL A 34 -6.52 -2.59 -6.22
CA VAL A 34 -6.44 -1.13 -6.48
C VAL A 34 -6.56 -0.31 -5.20
N GLY A 35 -7.36 -0.76 -4.22
CA GLY A 35 -7.49 -0.07 -2.94
C GLY A 35 -6.19 -0.08 -2.15
N LEU A 36 -5.55 -1.25 -2.04
CA LEU A 36 -4.23 -1.40 -1.41
C LEU A 36 -3.15 -0.62 -2.16
N LEU A 37 -3.22 -0.59 -3.50
CA LEU A 37 -2.28 0.18 -4.31
C LEU A 37 -2.39 1.68 -4.02
N ASN A 38 -3.60 2.24 -4.01
CA ASN A 38 -3.81 3.66 -3.73
C ASN A 38 -3.37 4.03 -2.30
N GLN A 39 -3.65 3.17 -1.31
CA GLN A 39 -3.15 3.36 0.06
C GLN A 39 -1.63 3.38 0.13
N ALA A 40 -0.95 2.46 -0.56
CA ALA A 40 0.51 2.42 -0.62
C ALA A 40 1.09 3.68 -1.29
N LEU A 41 0.46 4.16 -2.36
CA LEU A 41 0.88 5.39 -3.05
C LEU A 41 0.72 6.64 -2.15
N LYS A 42 -0.35 6.72 -1.35
CA LYS A 42 -0.55 7.79 -0.34
C LYS A 42 0.53 7.78 0.75
N SER A 43 1.09 6.63 1.08
CA SER A 43 2.13 6.51 2.13
C SER A 43 3.46 7.19 1.79
N HIS A 44 3.70 7.51 0.51
CA HIS A 44 4.92 8.19 0.08
C HIS A 44 5.03 9.61 0.65
N SER A 45 3.90 10.30 0.82
CA SER A 45 3.85 11.68 1.31
C SER A 45 3.43 11.82 2.78
N ASP A 46 2.87 10.76 3.38
CA ASP A 46 2.36 10.78 4.76
C ASP A 46 3.23 9.99 5.75
N LEU A 47 3.88 10.71 6.66
CA LEU A 47 4.73 10.14 7.71
C LEU A 47 3.96 9.29 8.73
N GLN A 48 2.69 9.63 9.03
CA GLN A 48 1.86 8.84 9.95
C GLN A 48 1.50 7.51 9.31
N LEU A 49 1.16 7.52 8.02
CA LEU A 49 0.85 6.30 7.29
C LEU A 49 2.08 5.39 7.17
N LYS A 50 3.28 5.97 6.98
CA LYS A 50 4.54 5.22 7.02
C LYS A 50 4.80 4.57 8.38
N LYS A 51 4.52 5.28 9.49
CA LYS A 51 4.64 4.70 10.84
C LYS A 51 3.67 3.53 11.03
N SER A 52 2.41 3.69 10.62
CA SER A 52 1.41 2.63 10.65
C SER A 52 1.84 1.38 9.88
N LEU A 53 2.52 1.54 8.74
CA LEU A 53 3.05 0.44 7.94
C LEU A 53 4.15 -0.34 8.68
N ILE A 54 5.05 0.36 9.39
CA ILE A 54 6.08 -0.26 10.23
C ILE A 54 5.44 -1.03 11.39
N ASP A 55 4.44 -0.44 12.04
CA ASP A 55 3.75 -1.10 13.16
C ASP A 55 2.98 -2.34 12.68
N THR A 56 2.36 -2.27 11.50
CA THR A 56 1.69 -3.42 10.86
C THR A 56 2.68 -4.54 10.56
N ARG A 57 3.86 -4.20 10.01
CA ARG A 57 4.94 -5.19 9.80
C ARG A 57 5.36 -5.88 11.10
N ARG A 58 5.50 -5.12 12.19
CA ARG A 58 5.86 -5.71 13.51
C ARG A 58 4.81 -6.71 13.99
N LYS A 59 3.52 -6.38 13.81
CA LYS A 59 2.42 -7.29 14.14
C LYS A 59 2.48 -8.58 13.33
N PHE A 60 2.78 -8.52 12.04
CA PHE A 60 2.92 -9.73 11.23
C PHE A 60 4.11 -10.59 11.66
N ILE A 61 5.25 -9.99 12.00
CA ILE A 61 6.40 -10.75 12.54
C ILE A 61 6.01 -11.44 13.86
N GLN A 62 5.35 -10.71 14.76
CA GLN A 62 4.87 -11.28 16.01
C GLN A 62 3.87 -12.42 15.77
N ALA A 63 2.95 -12.25 14.82
CA ALA A 63 1.98 -13.29 14.46
C ALA A 63 2.65 -14.55 13.91
N ILE A 64 3.80 -14.43 13.22
CA ILE A 64 4.61 -15.58 12.80
C ILE A 64 5.28 -16.24 14.00
N ASP A 65 5.90 -15.45 14.89
CA ASP A 65 6.66 -15.95 16.05
C ASP A 65 5.75 -16.63 17.10
N GLU A 66 4.53 -16.13 17.27
CA GLU A 66 3.55 -16.60 18.26
C GLU A 66 2.54 -17.61 17.67
N TYR A 67 2.73 -18.06 16.43
CA TYR A 67 1.77 -18.94 15.76
C TYR A 67 1.78 -20.37 16.32
N GLU A 68 0.63 -20.82 16.83
CA GLU A 68 0.42 -22.18 17.36
C GLU A 68 -0.62 -23.00 16.55
N GLY A 69 -1.02 -22.53 15.36
CA GLY A 69 -2.03 -23.20 14.54
C GLY A 69 -1.50 -24.38 13.71
N ASP A 70 -2.42 -25.13 13.12
CA ASP A 70 -2.10 -26.38 12.40
C ASP A 70 -1.40 -26.15 11.05
N ASP A 71 -1.73 -25.05 10.35
CA ASP A 71 -1.11 -24.73 9.05
C ASP A 71 0.05 -23.75 9.24
N PRO A 72 1.31 -24.18 9.12
CA PRO A 72 2.47 -23.32 9.32
C PRO A 72 2.63 -22.23 8.25
N LEU A 73 1.90 -22.29 7.12
CA LEU A 73 1.95 -21.28 6.07
C LEU A 73 0.97 -20.13 6.28
N LEU A 74 -0.06 -20.32 7.12
CA LEU A 74 -1.10 -19.33 7.35
C LEU A 74 -0.55 -17.94 7.74
N PRO A 75 0.36 -17.79 8.73
CA PRO A 75 0.85 -16.47 9.13
C PRO A 75 1.75 -15.79 8.07
N TRP A 76 2.15 -16.51 7.01
CA TRP A 76 2.95 -15.97 5.91
C TRP A 76 2.11 -15.49 4.72
N ILE A 77 0.84 -15.87 4.66
CA ILE A 77 -0.08 -15.56 3.55
C ILE A 77 -0.96 -14.34 3.88
N GLU A 78 -1.20 -14.09 5.17
CA GLU A 78 -1.87 -12.88 5.68
C GLU A 78 -1.09 -11.58 5.40
#